data_AF-A0AAW0Y8V5-F1
#
_entry.id   AF-A0AAW0Y8V5-F1
#
_cell.length_a   1.000
_cell.length_b   1.000
_cell.length_c   1.000
_cell.angle_alpha   90.00
_cell.angle_beta   90.00
_cell.angle_gamma   90.00
#
_symmetry.space_group_name_H-M   'P 1'
#
loop_
_entity.id
_entity.type
_entity.pdbx_description
1 polymer ?
#
loop_
_entity_poly.entity_id
_entity_poly.type
_entity_poly.pdbx_seq_one_letter_code
_entity_poly.pdbx_strand_id
1 'polypeptide(L)'
;PPINLTHGTVLGYYLGFKDDSEGEGGAYNFTTVGVDGVGVTSATLSGLRPHARYAVVLQAFNSKGAGPASPPALATTLEDKPSAPPGHVTCESVTSSSLVVTWSPPPPRHRNGIVVNYRVYYTYASPHEGSGRSGSVVSEGQRATLAGLSPWTNYSVT
;
A
#
# COMPACT_ATOMS: atom_id res chain seq x y z
N PRO A 1 -34.47 6.01 12.87
CA PRO A 1 -33.88 5.17 13.95
C PRO A 1 -34.89 4.94 15.10
N PRO A 2 -34.92 3.78 15.78
CA PRO A 2 -35.86 3.57 16.89
C PRO A 2 -35.43 4.40 18.11
N ILE A 3 -36.40 5.06 18.75
CA ILE A 3 -36.26 6.17 19.72
C ILE A 3 -35.94 5.71 21.17
N ASN A 4 -35.83 4.42 21.45
CA ASN A 4 -35.94 3.91 22.83
C ASN A 4 -34.67 3.29 23.46
N LEU A 5 -33.45 3.64 23.03
CA LEU A 5 -32.21 3.11 23.63
C LEU A 5 -31.22 4.17 24.13
N THR A 6 -31.60 5.45 24.12
CA THR A 6 -30.67 6.53 24.46
C THR A 6 -30.92 7.02 25.88
N HIS A 7 -30.01 6.73 26.82
CA HIS A 7 -29.98 7.30 28.18
C HIS A 7 -29.57 8.80 28.17
N GLY A 8 -30.15 9.60 27.25
CA GLY A 8 -29.81 10.99 26.98
C GLY A 8 -29.43 11.27 25.51
N THR A 9 -29.31 12.54 25.13
CA THR A 9 -28.94 12.95 23.77
C THR A 9 -27.52 12.49 23.42
N VAL A 10 -27.37 11.81 22.28
CA VAL A 10 -26.06 11.44 21.74
C VAL A 10 -25.35 12.71 21.28
N LEU A 11 -24.14 12.93 21.80
CA LEU A 11 -23.32 14.09 21.47
C LEU A 11 -22.35 13.82 20.31
N GLY A 12 -22.06 12.55 20.04
CA GLY A 12 -21.22 12.10 18.94
C GLY A 12 -20.84 10.64 19.09
N TYR A 13 -19.85 10.22 18.30
CA TYR A 13 -19.34 8.85 18.30
C TYR A 13 -17.82 8.81 18.40
N TYR A 14 -17.30 7.87 19.18
CA TYR A 14 -15.91 7.42 19.06
C TYR A 14 -15.84 6.31 18.01
N LEU A 15 -14.99 6.52 17.01
CA LEU A 15 -14.70 5.57 15.96
C LEU A 15 -13.32 4.96 16.25
N GLY A 16 -13.32 3.73 16.73
CA GLY A 16 -12.13 2.96 17.04
C GLY A 16 -11.66 2.14 15.84
N PHE A 17 -10.37 2.15 15.53
CA PHE A 17 -9.78 1.29 14.49
C PHE A 17 -8.43 0.72 14.94
N LYS A 18 -8.15 -0.52 14.52
CA LYS A 18 -6.85 -1.19 14.71
C LYS A 18 -6.52 -2.10 13.54
N ASP A 19 -5.23 -2.32 13.31
CA ASP A 19 -4.76 -3.30 12.33
C ASP A 19 -5.12 -4.71 12.86
N ASP A 20 -5.80 -5.51 12.04
CA ASP A 20 -6.29 -6.85 12.41
C ASP A 20 -5.13 -7.81 12.75
N SER A 21 -3.92 -7.52 12.25
CA SER A 21 -2.71 -8.29 12.60
C SER A 21 -2.31 -8.18 14.07
N GLU A 22 -2.82 -7.19 14.81
CA GLU A 22 -2.57 -7.02 16.25
C GLU A 22 -3.40 -7.99 17.13
N GLY A 23 -4.36 -8.72 16.55
CA GLY A 23 -5.18 -9.70 17.25
C GLY A 23 -6.17 -9.12 18.27
N GLU A 24 -6.83 -9.98 19.04
CA GLU A 24 -7.89 -9.56 19.98
C GLU A 24 -7.39 -8.61 21.07
N GLY A 25 -6.12 -8.74 21.50
CA GLY A 25 -5.49 -7.89 22.52
C GLY A 25 -5.01 -6.52 22.04
N GLY A 26 -5.01 -6.25 20.73
CA GLY A 26 -4.59 -4.95 20.19
C GLY A 26 -5.52 -3.81 20.63
N ALA A 27 -4.95 -2.67 21.02
CA ALA A 27 -5.69 -1.50 21.44
C ALA A 27 -6.25 -0.74 20.23
N TYR A 28 -7.50 -0.27 20.33
CA TYR A 28 -8.10 0.58 19.30
C TYR A 28 -7.55 2.01 19.37
N ASN A 29 -7.21 2.57 18.22
CA ASN A 29 -7.03 4.01 18.06
C ASN A 29 -8.39 4.65 17.84
N PHE A 30 -8.74 5.66 18.65
CA PHE A 30 -10.03 6.32 18.56
C PHE A 30 -9.93 7.71 17.95
N THR A 31 -10.87 8.02 17.06
CA THR A 31 -11.15 9.38 16.61
C THR A 31 -12.60 9.75 16.92
N THR A 32 -12.87 11.02 17.15
CA THR A 32 -14.22 11.52 17.45
C THR A 32 -14.88 12.02 16.17
N VAL A 33 -16.11 11.57 15.91
CA VAL A 33 -16.88 11.94 14.71
C VAL A 33 -18.30 12.35 15.08
N GLY A 34 -18.90 13.21 14.25
CA GLY A 34 -20.29 13.64 14.45
C GLY A 34 -20.51 14.41 15.75
N VAL A 35 -19.52 15.21 16.16
CA VAL A 35 -19.66 16.18 17.26
C VAL A 35 -20.64 17.26 16.79
N ASP A 36 -21.49 17.76 17.70
CA ASP A 36 -22.57 18.75 17.51
C ASP A 36 -24.00 18.18 17.48
N GLY A 37 -24.17 16.89 17.77
CA GLY A 37 -25.51 16.27 17.87
C GLY A 37 -26.27 16.16 16.55
N VAL A 38 -25.62 16.50 15.43
CA VAL A 38 -26.13 16.26 14.08
C VAL A 38 -26.09 14.76 13.83
N GLY A 39 -27.16 14.20 13.24
CA GLY A 39 -27.32 12.78 12.94
C GLY A 39 -26.37 12.28 11.85
N VAL A 40 -25.06 12.35 12.10
CA VAL A 40 -24.01 11.88 11.21
C VAL A 40 -24.04 10.35 11.20
N THR A 41 -24.29 9.79 10.02
CA THR A 41 -24.34 8.34 9.80
C THR A 41 -23.12 7.81 9.03
N SER A 42 -22.14 8.67 8.75
CA SER A 42 -20.95 8.33 7.96
C SER A 42 -19.73 9.13 8.41
N ALA A 43 -18.57 8.49 8.43
CA ALA A 43 -17.29 9.15 8.66
C ALA A 43 -16.19 8.50 7.81
N THR A 44 -15.14 9.25 7.53
CA THR A 44 -13.98 8.78 6.76
C THR A 44 -12.78 8.62 7.68
N LEU A 45 -12.23 7.41 7.75
CA LEU A 45 -10.93 7.15 8.36
C LEU A 45 -9.82 7.38 7.33
N SER A 46 -8.79 8.13 7.71
CA SER A 46 -7.65 8.47 6.87
C SER A 46 -6.33 8.00 7.51
N GLY A 47 -5.24 7.98 6.73
CA GLY A 47 -3.93 7.57 7.24
C GLY A 47 -3.79 6.06 7.49
N LEU A 48 -4.69 5.25 6.95
CA LEU A 48 -4.61 3.79 7.03
C LEU A 48 -3.55 3.26 6.06
N ARG A 49 -2.95 2.11 6.39
CA ARG A 49 -1.98 1.44 5.51
C ARG A 49 -2.72 0.84 4.30
N PRO A 50 -2.17 0.95 3.08
CA PRO A 50 -2.72 0.26 1.90
C PRO A 50 -2.64 -1.26 2.05
N HIS A 51 -3.57 -1.97 1.41
CA HIS A 51 -3.67 -3.44 1.42
C HIS A 51 -3.52 -4.06 2.83
N ALA A 52 -4.16 -3.43 3.81
CA ALA A 52 -4.14 -3.86 5.21
C ALA A 52 -5.56 -4.02 5.73
N ARG A 53 -5.77 -5.05 6.55
CA ARG A 53 -7.08 -5.35 7.14
C ARG A 53 -7.19 -4.66 8.50
N TYR A 54 -8.32 -3.99 8.72
CA TYR A 54 -8.62 -3.25 9.92
C TYR A 54 -9.90 -3.77 10.57
N ALA A 55 -9.90 -3.80 11.90
CA ALA A 55 -11.12 -3.92 12.70
C ALA A 55 -11.57 -2.53 13.14
N VAL A 56 -12.85 -2.23 12.95
CA VAL A 56 -13.46 -0.92 13.26
C VAL A 56 -14.65 -1.10 14.19
N VAL A 57 -14.73 -0.28 15.24
CA VAL A 57 -15.81 -0.27 16.24
C VAL A 57 -16.35 1.14 16.43
N LEU A 58 -17.64 1.25 16.79
CA LEU A 58 -18.28 2.52 17.12
C LEU A 58 -18.79 2.52 18.56
N GLN A 59 -18.63 3.66 19.24
CA GLN A 59 -19.23 3.93 20.55
C GLN A 59 -19.95 5.26 20.51
N ALA A 60 -21.26 5.27 20.74
CA ALA A 60 -21.98 6.52 20.96
C ALA A 60 -21.61 7.09 22.34
N PHE A 61 -21.47 8.41 22.49
CA PHE A 61 -21.26 9.03 23.80
C PHE A 61 -22.24 10.17 24.06
N ASN A 62 -22.55 10.38 25.33
CA ASN A 62 -23.33 11.52 25.82
C ASN A 62 -22.57 12.25 26.94
N SER A 63 -23.22 13.19 27.63
CA SER A 63 -22.61 13.97 28.71
C SER A 63 -22.16 13.14 29.94
N LYS A 64 -22.54 11.85 30.02
CA LYS A 64 -22.12 10.92 31.06
C LYS A 64 -20.96 10.01 30.63
N GLY A 65 -20.67 9.92 29.33
CA GLY A 65 -19.56 9.15 28.80
C GLY A 65 -19.93 8.29 27.59
N ALA A 66 -19.01 7.40 27.24
CA ALA A 66 -19.17 6.43 26.15
C ALA A 66 -20.09 5.27 26.54
N GLY A 67 -20.95 4.86 25.60
CA GLY A 67 -21.69 3.62 25.66
C GLY A 67 -20.84 2.40 25.23
N PRO A 68 -21.47 1.22 25.15
CA PRO A 68 -20.78 0.01 24.70
C PRO A 68 -20.31 0.14 23.24
N ALA A 69 -19.21 -0.55 22.93
CA ALA A 69 -18.73 -0.66 21.55
C ALA A 69 -19.64 -1.58 20.73
N SER A 70 -19.80 -1.25 19.45
CA SER A 70 -20.38 -2.17 18.48
C SER A 70 -19.51 -3.43 18.33
N PRO A 71 -20.06 -4.53 17.79
CA PRO A 71 -19.23 -5.58 17.22
C PRO A 71 -18.24 -5.01 16.20
N PRO A 72 -17.04 -5.60 16.05
CA PRO A 72 -16.05 -5.12 15.10
C PRO A 72 -16.49 -5.40 13.66
N ALA A 73 -16.45 -4.36 12.83
CA ALA A 73 -16.54 -4.48 11.38
C ALA A 73 -15.14 -4.65 10.80
N LEU A 74 -14.94 -5.67 9.96
CA LEU A 74 -13.65 -5.93 9.32
C LEU A 74 -13.65 -5.40 7.89
N ALA A 75 -12.64 -4.62 7.53
CA ALA A 75 -12.48 -4.08 6.18
C ALA A 75 -11.01 -4.09 5.77
N THR A 76 -10.74 -4.30 4.49
CA THR A 76 -9.40 -4.23 3.91
C THR A 76 -9.30 -2.97 3.06
N THR A 77 -8.25 -2.18 3.27
CA THR A 77 -7.96 -1.02 2.44
C THR A 77 -7.57 -1.44 1.02
N LEU A 78 -7.78 -0.55 0.05
CA LEU A 78 -7.38 -0.81 -1.34
C LEU A 78 -5.85 -0.91 -1.47
N GLU A 79 -5.42 -1.53 -2.56
CA GLU A 79 -4.02 -1.56 -2.96
C GLU A 79 -3.54 -0.17 -3.39
N ASP A 80 -2.23 0.05 -3.29
CA ASP A 80 -1.54 1.24 -3.77
C ASP A 80 -0.18 0.82 -4.38
N LYS A 81 0.50 1.74 -5.06
CA LYS A 81 1.83 1.50 -5.61
C LYS A 81 2.81 1.05 -4.51
N PRO A 82 3.79 0.18 -4.82
CA PRO A 82 4.86 -0.12 -3.90
C PRO A 82 5.58 1.15 -3.44
N SER A 83 5.86 1.23 -2.13
CA SER A 83 6.55 2.36 -1.50
C SER A 83 8.06 2.19 -1.42
N ALA A 84 8.58 1.01 -1.80
CA ALA A 84 10.00 0.72 -1.88
C ALA A 84 10.34 0.08 -3.24
N PRO A 85 11.57 0.28 -3.76
CA PRO A 85 12.00 -0.33 -5.00
C PRO A 85 12.25 -1.85 -4.84
N PRO A 86 12.37 -2.58 -5.96
CA PRO A 86 12.99 -3.90 -5.97
C PRO A 86 14.41 -3.85 -5.40
N GLY A 87 14.85 -4.93 -4.74
CA GLY A 87 16.19 -5.05 -4.17
C GLY A 87 17.10 -5.93 -5.02
N HIS A 88 18.40 -5.96 -4.70
CA HIS A 88 19.38 -6.91 -5.26
C HIS A 88 19.36 -7.01 -6.80
N VAL A 89 19.33 -5.87 -7.48
CA VAL A 89 19.38 -5.83 -8.95
C VAL A 89 20.76 -6.26 -9.40
N THR A 90 20.83 -7.29 -10.25
CA THR A 90 22.06 -7.78 -10.87
C THR A 90 21.88 -7.89 -12.37
N CYS A 91 22.96 -7.71 -13.12
CA CYS A 91 22.99 -7.76 -14.57
C CYS A 91 24.16 -8.64 -15.01
N GLU A 92 23.90 -9.61 -15.89
CA GLU A 92 24.91 -10.51 -16.45
C GLU A 92 24.85 -10.48 -17.97
N SER A 93 26.02 -10.40 -18.62
CA SER A 93 26.13 -10.54 -20.07
C SER A 93 26.03 -12.01 -20.47
N VAL A 94 25.06 -12.32 -21.33
CA VAL A 94 24.84 -13.69 -21.83
C VAL A 94 25.41 -13.86 -23.23
N THR A 95 25.32 -12.80 -24.05
CA THR A 95 25.94 -12.74 -25.38
C THR A 95 26.52 -11.36 -25.60
N SER A 96 27.18 -11.13 -26.74
CA SER A 96 27.65 -9.80 -27.12
C SER A 96 26.51 -8.79 -27.29
N SER A 97 25.25 -9.22 -27.45
CA SER A 97 24.10 -8.34 -27.70
C SER A 97 22.93 -8.58 -26.75
N SER A 98 23.18 -9.25 -25.61
CA SER A 98 22.11 -9.50 -24.63
C SER A 98 22.59 -9.52 -23.17
N LEU A 99 21.77 -8.94 -22.30
CA LEU A 99 21.93 -8.97 -20.85
C LEU A 99 20.76 -9.72 -20.21
N VAL A 100 21.01 -10.46 -19.14
CA VAL A 100 19.97 -10.95 -18.23
C VAL A 100 20.02 -10.11 -16.96
N VAL A 101 18.86 -9.57 -16.59
CA VAL A 101 18.67 -8.75 -15.40
C VAL A 101 17.84 -9.56 -14.42
N THR A 102 18.29 -9.64 -13.17
CA THR A 102 17.52 -10.28 -12.09
C THR A 102 17.45 -9.36 -10.87
N TRP A 103 16.41 -9.52 -10.07
CA TRP A 103 16.18 -8.71 -8.88
C TRP A 103 15.41 -9.50 -7.82
N SER A 104 15.16 -8.86 -6.68
CA SER A 104 14.29 -9.36 -5.63
C SER A 104 13.06 -8.45 -5.49
N PRO A 105 11.89 -8.98 -5.09
CA PRO A 105 10.70 -8.17 -4.93
C PRO A 105 10.87 -7.12 -3.81
N PRO A 106 10.10 -6.02 -3.82
CA PRO A 106 10.06 -5.11 -2.67
C PRO A 106 9.70 -5.87 -1.38
N PRO A 107 10.19 -5.41 -0.21
CA PRO A 107 9.86 -6.03 1.06
C PRO A 107 8.33 -6.06 1.28
N PRO A 108 7.75 -7.13 1.86
CA PRO A 108 6.30 -7.31 1.96
C PRO A 108 5.53 -6.09 2.48
N ARG A 109 6.02 -5.47 3.55
CA ARG A 109 5.43 -4.26 4.17
C ARG A 109 5.40 -3.02 3.28
N HIS A 110 6.16 -3.01 2.19
CA HIS A 110 6.26 -1.89 1.25
C HIS A 110 5.61 -2.19 -0.10
N ARG A 111 5.04 -3.40 -0.30
CA ARG A 111 4.40 -3.76 -1.57
C ARG A 111 3.08 -3.02 -1.78
N ASN A 112 2.39 -2.69 -0.68
CA ASN A 112 1.09 -2.01 -0.70
C ASN A 112 0.02 -2.74 -1.54
N GLY A 113 0.17 -4.05 -1.75
CA GLY A 113 -0.66 -4.84 -2.66
C GLY A 113 0.10 -6.04 -3.23
N ILE A 114 -0.49 -6.67 -4.24
CA ILE A 114 0.14 -7.76 -4.98
C ILE A 114 0.96 -7.15 -6.13
N VAL A 115 2.26 -7.49 -6.20
CA VAL A 115 3.12 -7.03 -7.30
C VAL A 115 2.80 -7.82 -8.57
N VAL A 116 2.24 -7.16 -9.58
CA VAL A 116 1.76 -7.80 -10.82
C VAL A 116 2.86 -7.90 -11.88
N ASN A 117 3.68 -6.86 -12.04
CA ASN A 117 4.78 -6.85 -13.00
C ASN A 117 5.91 -5.91 -12.56
N TYR A 118 7.03 -6.03 -13.25
CA TYR A 118 8.19 -5.17 -13.19
C TYR A 118 8.46 -4.61 -14.58
N ARG A 119 9.03 -3.40 -14.61
CA ARG A 119 9.50 -2.80 -15.84
C ARG A 119 10.98 -2.45 -15.67
N VAL A 120 11.80 -3.04 -16.52
CA VAL A 120 13.25 -2.83 -16.54
C VAL A 120 13.54 -1.80 -17.62
N TYR A 121 14.19 -0.70 -17.24
CA TYR A 121 14.65 0.31 -18.18
C TYR A 121 16.14 0.15 -18.42
N TYR A 122 16.56 0.44 -19.65
CA TYR A 122 17.98 0.45 -19.99
C TYR A 122 18.33 1.58 -20.95
N THR A 123 19.54 2.10 -20.81
CA THR A 123 20.10 3.18 -21.63
C THR A 123 21.61 3.00 -21.77
N TYR A 124 22.24 3.62 -22.77
CA TYR A 124 23.70 3.70 -22.83
C TYR A 124 24.26 4.35 -21.56
N ALA A 125 25.32 3.76 -21.01
CA ALA A 125 25.98 4.27 -19.80
C ALA A 125 26.74 5.59 -20.06
N SER A 126 27.21 5.79 -21.29
CA SER A 126 27.92 7.00 -21.73
C SER A 126 27.11 7.75 -22.78
N PRO A 127 26.94 9.09 -22.66
CA PRO A 127 26.33 9.92 -23.70
C PRO A 127 27.07 9.87 -25.04
N HIS A 128 28.35 9.48 -25.04
CA HIS A 128 29.20 9.41 -26.24
C HIS A 128 29.06 8.08 -27.00
N GLU A 129 28.50 7.03 -26.37
CA GLU A 129 28.31 5.70 -27.01
C GLU A 129 27.03 5.62 -27.85
N GLY A 130 26.22 6.69 -27.85
CA GLY A 130 25.05 6.81 -28.70
C GLY A 130 24.01 7.74 -28.07
N SER A 131 23.63 8.76 -28.82
CA SER A 131 22.43 9.54 -28.50
C SER A 131 21.19 8.65 -28.66
N GLY A 132 20.63 8.14 -27.56
CA GLY A 132 19.19 7.93 -27.48
C GLY A 132 18.58 6.54 -27.70
N ARG A 133 19.30 5.40 -27.64
CA ARG A 133 18.59 4.12 -27.41
C ARG A 133 18.36 3.89 -25.92
N SER A 134 17.21 4.35 -25.47
CA SER A 134 16.58 3.93 -24.22
C SER A 134 15.48 2.93 -24.56
N GLY A 135 15.40 1.84 -23.81
CA GLY A 135 14.36 0.84 -23.99
C GLY A 135 13.79 0.41 -22.64
N SER A 136 12.69 -0.35 -22.71
CA SER A 136 12.17 -1.03 -21.53
C SER A 136 11.59 -2.38 -21.88
N VAL A 137 11.67 -3.31 -20.94
CA VAL A 137 11.06 -4.64 -21.02
C VAL A 137 10.18 -4.82 -19.79
N VAL A 138 8.98 -5.37 -20.00
CA VAL A 138 8.08 -5.75 -18.91
C VAL A 138 8.27 -7.23 -18.60
N SER A 139 8.30 -7.57 -17.31
CA SER A 139 8.36 -8.94 -16.83
C SER A 139 7.37 -9.14 -15.69
N GLU A 140 6.64 -10.24 -15.71
CA GLU A 140 5.75 -10.64 -14.61
C GLU A 140 6.51 -11.30 -13.44
N GLY A 141 7.78 -11.66 -13.66
CA GLY A 141 8.65 -12.28 -12.68
C GLY A 141 9.86 -11.42 -12.33
N GLN A 142 10.81 -11.99 -11.58
CA GLN A 142 12.01 -11.29 -11.10
C GLN A 142 13.23 -11.42 -12.05
N ARG A 143 12.96 -11.63 -13.33
CA ARG A 143 13.97 -11.83 -14.37
C ARG A 143 13.49 -11.24 -15.69
N ALA A 144 14.37 -10.53 -16.39
CA ALA A 144 14.16 -10.07 -17.75
C ALA A 144 15.40 -10.29 -18.61
N THR A 145 15.20 -10.49 -19.91
CA THR A 145 16.29 -10.54 -20.91
C THR A 145 16.20 -9.30 -21.78
N LEU A 146 17.28 -8.51 -21.80
CA LEU A 146 17.47 -7.40 -22.72
C LEU A 146 18.23 -7.94 -23.93
N ALA A 147 17.66 -7.86 -25.13
CA ALA A 147 18.26 -8.40 -26.35
C ALA A 147 18.39 -7.31 -27.43
N GLY A 148 19.21 -7.56 -28.44
CA GLY A 148 19.43 -6.62 -29.55
C GLY A 148 20.27 -5.40 -29.14
N LEU A 149 21.11 -5.57 -28.12
CA LEU A 149 22.04 -4.55 -27.63
C LEU A 149 23.27 -4.45 -28.54
N SER A 150 23.91 -3.30 -28.54
CA SER A 150 25.16 -3.08 -29.26
C SER A 150 26.30 -3.86 -28.58
N PRO A 151 27.11 -4.62 -29.33
CA PRO A 151 28.32 -5.26 -28.79
C PRO A 151 29.32 -4.26 -28.21
N TRP A 152 30.06 -4.72 -27.20
CA TRP A 152 31.13 -3.93 -26.55
C TRP A 152 30.67 -2.54 -26.09
N THR A 153 29.46 -2.45 -25.57
CA THR A 153 28.82 -1.20 -25.17
C THR A 153 28.34 -1.32 -23.73
N ASN A 154 28.56 -0.29 -22.92
CA ASN A 154 28.08 -0.27 -21.55
C ASN A 154 26.65 0.27 -21.48
N TYR A 155 25.81 -0.43 -20.72
CA TYR A 155 24.41 -0.04 -20.47
C TYR A 155 24.19 0.20 -18.98
N SER A 156 23.43 1.25 -18.67
CA SER A 156 22.82 1.44 -17.36
C SER A 156 21.44 0.79 -17.35
N VAL A 157 21.13 0.06 -16.28
CA VAL A 157 19.87 -0.67 -16.08
C VAL A 157 19.25 -0.25 -14.76
N THR A 158 17.96 0.09 -14.76
CA THR A 158 17.19 0.54 -13.60
C THR A 158 15.79 -0.04 -13.58
#